data_AF-A0AA42PR55-F1
#
_entry.id   AF-A0AA42PR55-F1
#
_cell.length_a   1.000
_cell.length_b   1.000
_cell.length_c   1.000
_cell.angle_alpha   90.00
_cell.angle_beta   90.00
_cell.angle_gamma   90.00
#
_symmetry.space_group_name_H-M   'P 1'
#
loop_
_entity.id
_entity.type
_entity.pdbx_description
1 polymer ?
#
loop_
_entity_poly.entity_id
_entity_poly.type
_entity_poly.pdbx_seq_one_letter_code
_entity_poly.pdbx_strand_id
1 'polypeptide(L)'
;MINITSGDRHLKLTPYERLTEPEVPAYSRIMVWVEFSIPVLKTEFAAEFFVGQLEQFRNDTHAFHQALTKGIKSKDISLTSAFEQVMLKFHQAHFAGAVGVSMVLKPENHADSITLDDSFDIDESYFPELLSGLDNIISWQN
;
A
#
# COMPACT_ATOMS: atom_id res chain seq x y z
N MET A 1 -3.82 10.07 -0.73
CA MET A 1 -2.60 9.62 -0.04
C MET A 1 -3.00 8.45 0.83
N ILE A 2 -2.16 7.43 0.95
CA ILE A 2 -2.36 6.36 1.92
C ILE A 2 -1.58 6.73 3.17
N ASN A 3 -2.20 6.57 4.34
CA ASN A 3 -1.56 6.83 5.63
C ASN A 3 -1.98 5.72 6.60
N ILE A 4 -1.01 4.97 7.12
CA ILE A 4 -1.22 3.89 8.07
C ILE A 4 -0.38 4.18 9.30
N THR A 5 -1.05 4.31 10.45
CA THR A 5 -0.39 4.51 11.75
C THR A 5 -0.81 3.40 12.70
N SER A 6 0.13 2.60 13.20
CA SER A 6 -0.12 1.50 14.15
C SER A 6 0.91 1.54 15.26
N GLY A 7 0.49 1.92 16.47
CA GLY A 7 1.43 2.25 17.55
C GLY A 7 2.36 3.40 17.15
N ASP A 8 3.67 3.22 17.33
CA ASP A 8 4.71 4.20 16.94
C ASP A 8 5.13 4.08 15.46
N ARG A 9 4.49 3.19 14.69
CA ARG A 9 4.79 2.99 13.28
C ARG A 9 3.96 3.94 12.43
N HIS A 10 4.63 4.56 11.47
CA HIS A 10 3.99 5.37 10.44
C HIS A 10 4.45 4.92 9.05
N LEU A 11 3.50 4.69 8.15
CA LEU A 11 3.72 4.48 6.72
C LEU A 11 2.81 5.43 5.96
N LYS A 12 3.39 6.23 5.07
CA LYS A 12 2.63 7.17 4.25
C LYS A 12 3.10 7.15 2.80
N LEU A 13 2.15 7.11 1.88
CA LEU A 13 2.38 7.17 0.44
C LEU A 13 1.63 8.38 -0.12
N THR A 14 2.40 9.36 -0.61
CA THR A 14 1.86 10.61 -1.16
C THR A 14 2.16 10.69 -2.66
N PRO A 15 1.14 10.77 -3.54
CA PRO A 15 1.38 10.95 -4.96
C PRO A 15 1.96 12.34 -5.22
N TYR A 16 2.89 12.45 -6.15
CA TYR A 16 3.48 13.74 -6.51
C TYR A 16 3.63 13.99 -8.01
N GLU A 17 3.62 12.94 -8.83
CA GLU A 17 3.71 13.05 -10.29
C GLU A 17 2.96 11.92 -10.98
N ARG A 18 2.42 12.19 -12.17
CA ARG A 18 1.78 11.19 -13.03
C ARG A 18 2.33 11.24 -14.46
N LEU A 19 2.74 10.07 -14.96
CA LEU A 19 3.05 9.85 -16.37
C LEU A 19 1.86 9.12 -17.01
N THR A 20 1.13 9.84 -17.85
CA THR A 20 -0.05 9.29 -18.53
C THR A 20 0.38 8.47 -19.74
N GLU A 21 -0.21 7.27 -19.88
CA GLU A 21 -0.11 6.46 -21.09
C GLU A 21 -1.48 6.41 -21.79
N PRO A 22 -1.75 7.30 -22.77
CA PRO A 22 -3.08 7.46 -23.35
C PRO A 22 -3.58 6.22 -24.08
N GLU A 23 -2.67 5.45 -24.70
CA GLU A 23 -3.02 4.26 -25.46
C GLU A 23 -3.47 3.11 -24.55
N VAL A 24 -2.87 3.01 -23.36
CA VAL A 24 -3.19 1.99 -22.37
C VAL A 24 -3.23 2.65 -20.99
N PRO A 25 -4.36 3.28 -20.59
CA PRO A 25 -4.45 4.06 -19.36
C PRO A 25 -4.01 3.32 -18.10
N ALA A 26 -4.21 2.00 -18.05
CA ALA A 26 -3.77 1.13 -16.96
C ALA A 26 -2.24 1.11 -16.76
N TYR A 27 -1.45 1.44 -17.80
CA TYR A 27 0.00 1.55 -17.75
C TYR A 27 0.50 2.95 -17.41
N SER A 28 -0.42 3.91 -17.24
CA SER A 28 -0.05 5.19 -16.64
C SER A 28 0.63 4.94 -15.30
N ARG A 29 1.69 5.69 -15.02
CA ARG A 29 2.47 5.56 -13.79
C ARG A 29 2.15 6.71 -12.86
N ILE A 30 2.04 6.41 -11.57
CA ILE A 30 1.92 7.39 -10.51
C ILE A 30 3.13 7.24 -9.62
N MET A 31 3.93 8.29 -9.53
CA MET A 31 5.05 8.35 -8.61
C MET A 31 4.57 8.82 -7.25
N VAL A 32 5.02 8.13 -6.22
CA VAL A 32 4.68 8.39 -4.83
C VAL A 32 5.94 8.59 -4.01
N TRP A 33 5.86 9.53 -3.08
CA TRP A 33 6.82 9.69 -2.01
C TRP A 33 6.40 8.76 -0.88
N VAL A 34 7.30 7.86 -0.50
CA VAL A 34 7.11 6.90 0.59
C VAL A 34 7.82 7.45 1.81
N GLU A 35 7.08 7.63 2.91
CA GLU A 35 7.61 8.01 4.21
C GLU A 35 7.36 6.84 5.17
N PHE A 36 8.41 6.36 5.82
CA PHE A 36 8.31 5.32 6.83
C PHE A 36 9.09 5.70 8.09
N SER A 37 8.47 5.50 9.26
CA SER A 37 9.16 5.68 10.53
C SER A 37 8.69 4.73 11.63
N ILE A 38 9.66 4.36 12.47
CA ILE A 38 9.53 3.76 13.80
C ILE A 38 10.53 4.48 14.73
N PRO A 39 10.48 4.30 16.07
CA PRO A 39 11.34 5.07 16.98
C PRO A 39 12.84 5.05 16.68
N VAL A 40 13.35 3.97 16.09
CA VAL A 40 14.78 3.77 15.81
C VAL A 40 15.18 3.99 14.35
N LEU A 41 14.21 4.22 13.45
CA LEU A 41 14.46 4.28 12.02
C LEU A 41 13.45 5.17 11.31
N LYS A 42 13.97 6.08 10.48
CA LYS A 42 13.18 6.88 9.53
C LYS A 42 13.80 6.76 8.15
N THR A 43 12.99 6.51 7.13
CA THR A 43 13.41 6.48 5.74
C THR A 43 12.36 7.11 4.83
N GLU A 44 12.82 7.73 3.76
CA GLU A 44 11.98 8.36 2.74
C GLU A 44 12.56 8.09 1.36
N PHE A 45 11.72 7.73 0.39
CA PHE A 45 12.17 7.42 -0.97
C PHE A 45 11.03 7.52 -1.99
N ALA A 46 11.39 7.58 -3.27
CA ALA A 46 10.42 7.55 -4.36
C ALA A 46 10.14 6.11 -4.81
N ALA A 47 8.86 5.82 -5.08
CA ALA A 47 8.41 4.60 -5.73
C ALA A 47 7.37 4.94 -6.81
N GLU A 48 7.10 4.01 -7.72
CA GLU A 48 6.07 4.19 -8.74
C GLU A 48 5.12 3.01 -8.79
N PHE A 49 3.86 3.30 -9.13
CA PHE A 49 2.80 2.31 -9.28
C PHE A 49 2.16 2.45 -10.66
N PHE A 50 1.79 1.34 -11.28
CA PHE A 50 0.89 1.37 -12.43
C PHE A 50 -0.54 1.63 -11.95
N VAL A 51 -1.28 2.47 -12.67
CA VAL A 51 -2.69 2.78 -12.37
C VAL A 51 -3.53 1.50 -12.32
N GLY A 52 -3.34 0.58 -13.26
CA GLY A 52 -4.07 -0.68 -13.28
C GLY A 52 -3.80 -1.57 -12.05
N GLN A 53 -2.57 -1.54 -11.50
CA GLN A 53 -2.26 -2.25 -10.26
C GLN A 53 -2.96 -1.62 -9.06
N LEU A 54 -3.00 -0.29 -8.99
CA LEU A 54 -3.71 0.43 -7.92
C LEU A 54 -5.22 0.19 -7.99
N GLU A 55 -5.80 0.20 -9.19
CA GLU A 55 -7.22 -0.09 -9.40
C GLU A 55 -7.58 -1.53 -9.01
N GLN A 56 -6.74 -2.48 -9.40
CA GLN A 56 -6.91 -3.88 -9.00
C GLN A 56 -6.83 -4.03 -7.48
N PHE A 57 -5.80 -3.46 -6.85
CA PHE A 57 -5.65 -3.50 -5.40
C PHE A 57 -6.80 -2.82 -4.65
N ARG A 58 -7.35 -1.71 -5.18
CA ARG A 58 -8.56 -1.07 -4.62
C ARG A 58 -9.76 -2.01 -4.66
N ASN A 59 -9.99 -2.67 -5.79
CA ASN A 59 -11.11 -3.62 -5.93
C ASN A 59 -10.94 -4.81 -4.98
N ASP A 60 -9.71 -5.33 -4.86
CA ASP A 60 -9.37 -6.39 -3.92
C ASP A 60 -9.54 -5.94 -2.47
N THR A 61 -9.17 -4.70 -2.14
CA THR A 61 -9.38 -4.10 -0.82
C THR A 61 -10.85 -3.97 -0.47
N HIS A 62 -11.71 -3.56 -1.41
CA HIS A 62 -13.16 -3.56 -1.21
C HIS A 62 -13.70 -4.96 -0.91
N ALA A 63 -13.31 -5.96 -1.71
CA ALA A 63 -13.75 -7.34 -1.49
C ALA A 63 -13.24 -7.90 -0.15
N PHE A 64 -11.99 -7.60 0.21
CA PHE A 64 -11.39 -8.00 1.47
C PHE A 64 -12.12 -7.38 2.66
N HIS A 65 -12.38 -6.07 2.62
CA HIS A 65 -13.16 -5.35 3.63
C HIS A 65 -14.57 -5.90 3.81
N GLN A 66 -15.26 -6.20 2.71
CA GLN A 66 -16.57 -6.85 2.74
C GLN A 66 -16.53 -8.27 3.35
N ALA A 67 -15.45 -9.02 3.14
CA ALA A 67 -15.28 -10.33 3.74
C ALA A 67 -15.04 -10.22 5.26
N LEU A 68 -14.21 -9.26 5.70
CA LEU A 68 -13.96 -8.98 7.11
C LEU A 68 -15.25 -8.66 7.86
N THR A 69 -16.04 -7.71 7.35
CA THR A 69 -17.32 -7.27 7.96
C THR A 69 -18.36 -8.39 8.06
N LYS A 70 -18.32 -9.35 7.13
CA LYS A 70 -19.20 -10.54 7.13
C LYS A 70 -18.63 -11.72 7.92
N GLY A 71 -17.42 -11.61 8.46
CA GLY A 71 -16.73 -12.71 9.14
C GLY A 71 -16.41 -13.91 8.23
N ILE A 72 -16.27 -13.67 6.92
CA ILE A 72 -15.97 -14.70 5.93
C ILE A 72 -14.47 -14.71 5.65
N LYS A 73 -13.92 -15.90 5.34
CA LYS A 73 -12.53 -16.04 4.92
C LYS A 73 -12.29 -15.32 3.59
N SER A 74 -11.32 -14.43 3.57
CA SER A 74 -10.80 -13.79 2.35
C SER A 74 -9.48 -14.41 1.89
N LYS A 75 -9.12 -14.19 0.63
CA LYS A 75 -7.75 -14.39 0.17
C LYS A 75 -6.89 -13.20 0.60
N ASP A 76 -5.60 -13.44 0.78
CA ASP A 76 -4.63 -12.36 0.98
C ASP A 76 -4.63 -11.42 -0.23
N ILE A 77 -4.42 -10.14 0.02
CA ILE A 77 -4.30 -9.10 -1.02
C ILE A 77 -2.93 -8.42 -0.92
N SER A 78 -2.40 -7.97 -2.04
CA SER A 78 -1.07 -7.37 -2.09
C SER A 78 -1.03 -6.12 -2.95
N LEU A 79 -0.34 -5.09 -2.45
CA LEU A 79 0.03 -3.91 -3.20
C LEU A 79 1.54 -3.95 -3.45
N THR A 80 1.93 -3.95 -4.72
CA THR A 80 3.33 -3.96 -5.14
C THR A 80 3.60 -2.83 -6.11
N SER A 81 4.62 -2.02 -5.84
CA SER A 81 5.11 -0.98 -6.75
C SER A 81 5.74 -1.61 -8.00
N ALA A 82 5.83 -0.86 -9.12
CA ALA A 82 6.32 -1.36 -10.40
C ALA A 82 7.72 -1.99 -10.32
N PHE A 83 8.58 -1.47 -9.44
CA PHE A 83 9.95 -1.96 -9.22
C PHE A 83 10.15 -2.67 -7.87
N GLU A 84 9.07 -3.15 -7.25
CA GLU A 84 9.13 -3.90 -5.99
C GLU A 84 9.85 -3.18 -4.83
N GLN A 85 9.88 -1.85 -4.86
CA GLN A 85 10.40 -1.01 -3.79
C GLN A 85 9.44 -0.91 -2.60
N VAL A 86 8.14 -1.08 -2.87
CA VAL A 86 7.07 -1.16 -1.86
C VAL A 86 6.27 -2.42 -2.14
N MET A 87 6.25 -3.32 -1.16
CA MET A 87 5.41 -4.52 -1.17
C MET A 87 4.66 -4.60 0.15
N LEU A 88 3.33 -4.49 0.08
CA LEU A 88 2.43 -4.65 1.22
C LEU A 88 1.56 -5.87 0.99
N LYS A 89 1.45 -6.75 1.99
CA LYS A 89 0.58 -7.92 1.94
C LYS A 89 -0.34 -7.92 3.15
N PHE A 90 -1.64 -7.91 2.89
CA PHE A 90 -2.68 -7.96 3.91
C PHE A 90 -3.24 -9.38 3.97
N HIS A 91 -3.29 -9.94 5.17
CA HIS A 91 -3.82 -11.27 5.41
C HIS A 91 -4.76 -11.25 6.61
N GLN A 92 -5.87 -11.97 6.50
CA GLN A 92 -6.85 -12.06 7.58
C GLN A 92 -6.27 -12.89 8.72
N ALA A 93 -6.15 -12.31 9.92
CA ALA A 93 -5.69 -13.04 11.08
C ALA A 93 -6.76 -14.03 11.56
N HIS A 94 -6.33 -15.08 12.28
CA HIS A 94 -7.21 -16.15 12.74
C HIS A 94 -8.27 -15.69 13.76
N PHE A 95 -8.07 -14.52 14.38
CA PHE A 95 -8.96 -13.94 15.36
C PHE A 95 -9.78 -12.80 14.75
N ALA A 96 -11.08 -12.79 15.08
CA ALA A 96 -12.09 -11.94 14.45
C ALA A 96 -11.69 -10.46 14.40
N GLY A 97 -11.51 -9.94 13.18
CA GLY A 97 -11.33 -8.51 12.90
C GLY A 97 -9.88 -8.02 12.79
N ALA A 98 -8.89 -8.81 13.20
CA ALA A 98 -7.49 -8.46 13.03
C ALA A 98 -6.98 -8.77 11.61
N VAL A 99 -6.18 -7.86 11.06
CA VAL A 99 -5.54 -8.00 9.76
C VAL A 99 -4.05 -7.79 9.94
N GLY A 100 -3.28 -8.83 9.61
CA GLY A 100 -1.84 -8.72 9.58
C GLY A 100 -1.40 -8.05 8.28
N VAL A 101 -0.47 -7.12 8.40
CA VAL A 101 0.17 -6.42 7.29
C VAL A 101 1.65 -6.79 7.31
N SER A 102 2.10 -7.51 6.29
CA SER A 102 3.53 -7.72 6.02
C SER A 102 4.00 -6.65 5.04
N MET A 103 5.15 -6.05 5.30
CA MET A 103 5.69 -4.94 4.53
C MET A 103 7.16 -5.19 4.22
N VAL A 104 7.52 -5.01 2.95
CA VAL A 104 8.91 -4.96 2.51
C VAL A 104 9.13 -3.65 1.77
N LEU A 105 10.08 -2.84 2.26
CA LEU A 105 10.51 -1.59 1.64
C LEU A 105 11.97 -1.70 1.18
N LYS A 106 12.26 -1.24 -0.03
CA LYS A 106 13.61 -1.15 -0.58
C LYS A 106 13.89 0.30 -1.00
N PRO A 107 14.39 1.15 -0.07
CA PRO A 107 14.61 2.57 -0.35
C PRO A 107 15.65 2.82 -1.44
N GLU A 108 16.64 1.93 -1.61
CA GLU A 108 17.67 2.03 -2.64
C GLU A 108 17.52 0.90 -3.67
N ASN A 109 17.87 1.19 -4.94
CA ASN A 109 17.79 0.25 -6.07
C ASN A 109 19.08 -0.55 -6.30
N HIS A 110 20.00 -0.58 -5.33
CA HIS A 110 21.28 -1.30 -5.45
C HIS A 110 21.17 -2.74 -4.94
N ALA A 111 21.99 -3.66 -5.46
CA ALA A 111 21.99 -5.07 -5.05
C ALA A 111 22.39 -5.26 -3.57
N ASP A 112 23.12 -4.31 -2.98
CA ASP A 112 23.52 -4.26 -1.57
C ASP A 112 22.61 -3.36 -0.71
N SER A 113 21.44 -2.99 -1.25
CA SER A 113 20.50 -2.03 -0.64
C SER A 113 19.89 -2.51 0.67
N ILE A 114 19.61 -1.55 1.55
CA ILE A 114 18.84 -1.74 2.77
C ILE A 114 17.44 -2.26 2.39
N THR A 115 17.13 -3.48 2.81
CA THR A 115 15.76 -4.02 2.79
C THR A 115 15.18 -3.91 4.18
N LEU A 116 14.06 -3.21 4.30
CA LEU A 116 13.27 -3.19 5.52
C LEU A 116 12.14 -4.21 5.37
N ASP A 117 12.19 -5.26 6.19
CA ASP A 117 11.10 -6.24 6.34
C ASP A 117 10.46 -6.05 7.71
N ASP A 118 9.15 -5.88 7.73
CA ASP A 118 8.40 -5.65 8.95
C ASP A 118 6.97 -6.18 8.86
N SER A 119 6.34 -6.36 10.02
CA SER A 119 4.94 -6.75 10.11
C SER A 119 4.25 -6.05 11.27
N PHE A 120 2.97 -5.75 11.08
CA PHE A 120 2.13 -5.13 12.11
C PHE A 120 0.67 -5.49 11.89
N ASP A 121 -0.12 -5.36 12.96
CA ASP A 121 -1.56 -5.61 12.90
C ASP A 121 -2.33 -4.28 12.76
N ILE A 122 -3.41 -4.35 11.99
CA ILE A 122 -4.47 -3.35 11.90
C ILE A 122 -5.82 -4.03 12.11
N ASP A 123 -6.89 -3.25 12.17
CA ASP A 123 -8.25 -3.75 12.21
C ASP A 123 -9.09 -3.21 11.05
N GLU A 124 -10.38 -3.59 11.04
CA GLU A 124 -11.33 -3.19 10.01
C GLU A 124 -11.50 -1.66 9.87
N SER A 125 -11.25 -0.87 10.93
CA SER A 125 -11.45 0.59 10.92
C SER A 125 -10.49 1.34 9.98
N TYR A 126 -9.39 0.71 9.54
CA TYR A 126 -8.40 1.29 8.63
C TYR A 126 -8.85 1.29 7.16
N PHE A 127 -9.78 0.41 6.80
CA PHE A 127 -10.15 0.16 5.39
C PHE A 127 -10.85 1.35 4.72
N PRO A 128 -11.77 2.09 5.37
CA PRO A 128 -12.35 3.30 4.79
C PRO A 128 -11.31 4.35 4.38
N GLU A 129 -10.32 4.61 5.23
CA GLU A 129 -9.25 5.57 4.94
C GLU A 129 -8.27 5.04 3.88
N LEU A 130 -7.94 3.74 3.92
CA LEU A 130 -7.11 3.09 2.89
C LEU A 130 -7.75 3.20 1.50
N LEU A 131 -9.05 2.90 1.39
CA LEU A 131 -9.81 3.01 0.14
C LEU A 131 -9.87 4.44 -0.37
N SER A 132 -10.18 5.41 0.51
CA SER A 132 -10.16 6.83 0.16
C SER A 132 -8.77 7.29 -0.29
N GLY A 133 -7.73 6.79 0.37
CA GLY A 133 -6.34 7.06 0.03
C GLY A 133 -5.95 6.54 -1.35
N LEU A 134 -6.38 5.32 -1.69
CA LEU A 134 -6.21 4.71 -3.01
C LEU A 134 -6.94 5.50 -4.09
N ASP A 135 -8.22 5.87 -3.88
CA ASP A 135 -8.97 6.69 -4.83
C ASP A 135 -8.30 8.04 -5.08
N ASN A 136 -7.78 8.67 -4.04
CA ASN A 136 -7.04 9.92 -4.16
C ASN A 136 -5.74 9.75 -4.96
N ILE A 137 -4.99 8.65 -4.76
CA ILE A 137 -3.78 8.37 -5.55
C ILE A 137 -4.16 8.12 -7.01
N ILE A 138 -5.12 7.23 -7.28
CA ILE A 138 -5.55 6.85 -8.64
C ILE A 138 -6.05 8.06 -9.43
N SER A 139 -6.78 8.98 -8.78
CA SER A 139 -7.34 10.17 -9.43
C SER A 139 -6.36 11.34 -9.57
N TRP A 140 -5.14 11.25 -9.02
CA TRP A 140 -4.15 12.31 -9.05
C TRP A 140 -3.80 12.71 -10.50
N GLN A 141 -3.70 14.03 -10.76
CA GLN A 141 -3.49 14.61 -12.11
C GLN A 141 -2.27 15.53 -12.22
N ASN A 142 -1.58 15.84 -11.12
CA ASN A 142 -0.39 16.69 -11.14
C ASN A 142 0.87 15.89 -11.47
#